data_AF-A0A9P7EI33-F1
#
_entry.id   AF-A0A9P7EI33-F1
#
_cell.length_a   1.000
_cell.length_b   1.000
_cell.length_c   1.000
_cell.angle_alpha   90.00
_cell.angle_beta   90.00
_cell.angle_gamma   90.00
#
_symmetry.space_group_name_H-M   'P 1'
#
loop_
_entity.id
_entity.type
_entity.pdbx_description
1 polymer ?
#
loop_
_entity_poly.entity_id
_entity_poly.type
_entity_poly.pdbx_seq_one_letter_code
_entity_poly.pdbx_strand_id
1 'polypeptide(L)'
;WYHYSALTIIYLSNAPPSSEPGALTNSIWNTQGWTIQEFLAPKIVLFYQVDWTLYLNDRSHNHKQSVSIMRELEDSNGINAWALIDFHPGTRDAQEKLWWVSNHDTTREEDIAYSLFGIFGIHLPISYGEKRQNTLG
;
A
#
# COMPACT_ATOMS: atom_id res chain seq x y z
N TRP A 1 6.15 -9.72 -2.27
CA TRP A 1 4.94 -9.97 -1.46
C TRP A 1 3.82 -9.06 -1.99
N TYR A 2 2.54 -9.41 -1.81
CA TYR A 2 1.35 -8.76 -2.40
C TYR A 2 1.20 -8.71 -3.94
N HIS A 3 2.28 -8.57 -4.72
CA HIS A 3 2.17 -8.57 -6.19
C HIS A 3 1.57 -9.86 -6.79
N TYR A 4 1.76 -10.97 -6.08
CA TYR A 4 1.22 -12.28 -6.44
C TYR A 4 -0.06 -12.64 -5.67
N SER A 5 -0.66 -11.71 -4.91
CA SER A 5 -1.96 -11.98 -4.28
C SER A 5 -3.05 -12.07 -5.35
N ALA A 6 -3.98 -13.00 -5.16
CA ALA A 6 -5.17 -13.08 -6.01
C ALA A 6 -6.16 -11.95 -5.70
N LEU A 7 -6.18 -11.49 -4.45
CA LEU A 7 -7.03 -10.44 -3.93
C LEU A 7 -6.37 -9.84 -2.69
N THR A 8 -6.42 -8.52 -2.57
CA THR A 8 -6.10 -7.80 -1.34
C THR A 8 -7.35 -7.10 -0.82
N ILE A 9 -7.68 -7.32 0.45
CA ILE A 9 -8.81 -6.70 1.14
C ILE A 9 -8.27 -5.66 2.10
N ILE A 10 -8.76 -4.43 1.99
CA ILE A 10 -8.37 -3.31 2.84
C ILE A 10 -9.58 -2.89 3.66
N TYR A 11 -9.45 -2.96 4.98
CA TYR A 11 -10.51 -2.64 5.91
C TYR A 11 -10.31 -1.23 6.49
N LEU A 12 -11.27 -0.34 6.22
CA LEU A 12 -11.29 1.05 6.64
C LEU A 12 -12.03 1.17 7.98
N SER A 13 -11.28 0.98 9.07
CA SER A 13 -11.82 0.95 10.44
C SER A 13 -12.47 2.27 10.89
N ASN A 14 -12.15 3.38 10.22
CA ASN A 14 -12.67 4.72 10.51
C ASN A 14 -13.70 5.22 9.47
N ALA A 15 -14.15 4.37 8.54
CA ALA A 15 -15.17 4.71 7.57
C ALA A 15 -16.55 4.19 8.03
N PRO A 16 -17.46 5.04 8.55
CA PRO A 16 -18.83 4.64 8.87
C PRO A 16 -19.65 4.26 7.62
N PRO A 17 -20.77 3.55 7.75
CA PRO A 17 -21.51 3.08 6.58
C PRO A 17 -22.13 4.18 5.70
N SER A 18 -22.34 5.36 6.30
CA SER A 18 -22.78 6.58 5.63
C SER A 18 -21.60 7.46 5.18
N SER A 19 -20.41 6.88 4.99
CA SER A 19 -19.24 7.65 4.58
C SER A 19 -19.48 8.27 3.22
N GLU A 20 -19.48 9.60 3.19
CA GLU A 20 -19.25 10.35 1.98
C GLU A 20 -17.84 10.03 1.42
N PRO A 21 -17.58 10.30 0.13
CA PRO A 21 -16.22 10.29 -0.41
C PRO A 21 -15.28 11.12 0.47
N GLY A 22 -14.10 10.60 0.80
CA GLY A 22 -13.09 11.24 1.67
C GLY A 22 -12.73 10.45 2.94
N ALA A 23 -13.37 9.29 3.18
CA ALA A 23 -13.06 8.44 4.32
C ALA A 23 -11.73 7.68 4.15
N LEU A 24 -11.32 7.38 2.91
CA LEU A 24 -9.97 6.88 2.64
C LEU A 24 -8.95 7.93 3.04
N THR A 25 -9.15 9.20 2.69
CA THR A 25 -8.19 10.29 2.97
C THR A 25 -7.82 10.36 4.45
N ASN A 26 -8.80 10.19 5.34
CA ASN A 26 -8.61 10.24 6.79
C ASN A 26 -8.16 8.91 7.40
N SER A 27 -7.97 7.87 6.58
CA SER A 27 -7.64 6.53 7.05
C SER A 27 -6.21 6.41 7.55
N ILE A 28 -6.02 5.55 8.57
CA ILE A 28 -4.69 5.15 9.04
C ILE A 28 -3.83 4.54 7.92
N TRP A 29 -4.49 4.01 6.88
CA TRP A 29 -3.83 3.50 5.70
C TRP A 29 -3.04 4.56 4.92
N ASN A 30 -3.30 5.86 5.12
CA ASN A 30 -2.53 6.92 4.47
C ASN A 30 -1.41 7.49 5.35
N THR A 31 -1.43 7.19 6.65
CA THR A 31 -0.46 7.73 7.61
C THR A 31 0.69 6.77 7.90
N GLN A 32 0.72 5.59 7.28
CA GLN A 32 1.70 4.55 7.57
C GLN A 32 2.46 4.18 6.30
N GLY A 33 3.74 4.55 6.18
CA GLY A 33 4.48 4.35 4.93
C GLY A 33 4.65 2.90 4.42
N TRP A 34 4.29 1.86 5.20
CA TRP A 34 4.26 0.47 4.74
C TRP A 34 3.05 0.12 3.85
N THR A 35 1.98 0.90 3.90
CA THR A 35 0.72 0.65 3.18
C THR A 35 0.82 0.95 1.69
N ILE A 36 1.80 1.76 1.28
CA ILE A 36 2.08 2.07 -0.13
C ILE A 36 2.22 0.80 -0.96
N GLN A 37 2.92 -0.21 -0.43
CA GLN A 37 3.08 -1.48 -1.13
C GLN A 37 1.77 -2.26 -1.24
N GLU A 38 0.89 -2.14 -0.25
CA GLU A 38 -0.39 -2.83 -0.22
C GLU A 38 -1.38 -2.22 -1.21
N PHE A 39 -1.24 -0.94 -1.51
CA PHE A 39 -1.95 -0.29 -2.61
C PHE A 39 -1.34 -0.58 -3.96
N LEU A 40 -0.01 -0.45 -4.11
CA LEU A 40 0.67 -0.54 -5.38
C LEU A 40 0.76 -1.98 -5.90
N ALA A 41 1.19 -2.93 -5.07
CA ALA A 41 1.60 -4.25 -5.53
C ALA A 41 0.45 -5.14 -6.04
N PRO A 42 -0.73 -5.24 -5.39
CA PRO A 42 -1.79 -6.16 -5.81
C PRO A 42 -2.43 -5.75 -7.14
N LYS A 43 -2.88 -6.71 -7.94
CA LYS A 43 -3.67 -6.42 -9.15
C LYS A 43 -5.14 -6.13 -8.84
N ILE A 44 -5.66 -6.74 -7.78
CA ILE A 44 -7.06 -6.63 -7.37
C ILE A 44 -7.12 -6.20 -5.91
N VAL A 45 -7.83 -5.10 -5.66
CA VAL A 45 -8.06 -4.56 -4.31
C VAL A 45 -9.54 -4.33 -4.09
N LEU A 46 -10.03 -4.68 -2.90
CA LEU A 46 -11.37 -4.33 -2.42
C LEU A 46 -11.27 -3.61 -1.09
N PHE A 47 -11.92 -2.46 -1.01
CA PHE A 47 -12.06 -1.65 0.20
C PHE A 47 -13.37 -1.95 0.88
N TYR A 48 -13.28 -2.22 2.18
CA TYR A 48 -14.41 -2.48 3.05
C TYR A 48 -14.49 -1.43 4.14
N GLN A 49 -15.70 -0.99 4.44
CA GLN A 49 -15.97 -0.06 5.53
C GLN A 49 -16.26 -0.82 6.83
N VAL A 50 -16.50 -0.09 7.93
CA VAL A 50 -16.54 -0.66 9.30
C VAL A 50 -17.58 -1.79 9.48
N ASP A 51 -18.65 -1.78 8.70
CA ASP A 51 -19.72 -2.79 8.74
C ASP A 51 -19.51 -3.95 7.75
N TRP A 52 -18.31 -4.07 7.18
CA TRP A 52 -17.96 -5.06 6.16
C TRP A 52 -18.76 -4.97 4.86
N THR A 53 -19.35 -3.82 4.57
CA THR A 53 -19.86 -3.53 3.22
C THR A 53 -18.79 -2.87 2.36
N LEU A 54 -18.98 -2.92 1.04
CA LEU A 54 -18.02 -2.36 0.08
C LEU A 54 -18.02 -0.84 0.18
N TYR A 55 -16.82 -0.25 0.19
CA TYR A 55 -16.64 1.19 0.26
C TYR A 55 -17.39 1.91 -0.87
N LEU A 56 -18.08 3.01 -0.54
CA LEU A 56 -18.97 3.77 -1.44
C LEU A 56 -20.06 2.93 -2.10
N ASN A 57 -20.39 1.75 -1.55
CA ASN A 57 -21.26 0.75 -2.17
C ASN A 57 -20.79 0.31 -3.58
N ASP A 58 -19.51 0.48 -3.90
CA ASP A 58 -18.95 0.10 -5.19
C ASP A 58 -18.85 -1.42 -5.31
N ARG A 59 -19.68 -2.00 -6.19
CA ARG A 59 -19.78 -3.45 -6.43
C ARG A 59 -18.83 -3.96 -7.52
N SER A 60 -17.89 -3.13 -7.99
CA SER A 60 -16.87 -3.59 -8.92
C SER A 60 -16.03 -4.70 -8.30
N HIS A 61 -15.57 -5.63 -9.15
CA HIS A 61 -14.73 -6.75 -8.72
C HIS A 61 -13.30 -6.32 -8.38
N ASN A 62 -12.95 -5.07 -8.68
CA ASN A 62 -11.66 -4.46 -8.39
C ASN A 62 -11.83 -2.95 -8.24
N HIS A 63 -11.67 -2.46 -7.02
CA HIS A 63 -11.80 -1.04 -6.74
C HIS A 63 -10.70 -0.20 -7.41
N LYS A 64 -9.62 -0.80 -7.91
CA LYS A 64 -8.65 -0.11 -8.79
C LYS A 64 -9.26 0.39 -10.11
N GLN A 65 -10.43 -0.11 -10.50
CA GLN A 65 -11.18 0.35 -11.67
C GLN A 65 -12.16 1.48 -11.33
N SER A 66 -12.35 1.78 -10.05
CA SER A 66 -13.26 2.82 -9.58
C SER A 66 -12.59 4.19 -9.63
N VAL A 67 -13.11 5.06 -10.49
CA VAL A 67 -12.55 6.41 -10.70
C VAL A 67 -12.62 7.24 -9.41
N SER A 68 -13.71 7.13 -8.64
CA SER A 68 -13.87 7.86 -7.38
C SER A 68 -12.86 7.41 -6.34
N ILE A 69 -12.71 6.10 -6.13
CA ILE A 69 -11.78 5.53 -5.13
C ILE A 69 -10.33 5.82 -5.52
N MET A 70 -9.96 5.67 -6.79
CA MET A 70 -8.60 5.94 -7.25
C MET A 70 -8.25 7.43 -7.16
N ARG A 71 -9.19 8.31 -7.45
CA ARG A 71 -9.00 9.76 -7.27
C ARG A 71 -8.82 10.12 -5.81
N GLU A 72 -9.61 9.53 -4.92
CA GLU A 72 -9.48 9.76 -3.48
C GLU A 72 -8.12 9.28 -2.93
N LEU A 73 -7.61 8.15 -3.40
CA LEU A 73 -6.27 7.65 -3.06
C LEU A 73 -5.16 8.53 -3.61
N GLU A 74 -5.31 9.05 -4.83
CA GLU A 74 -4.35 9.99 -5.41
C GLU A 74 -4.31 11.29 -4.61
N ASP A 75 -5.48 11.84 -4.29
CA ASP A 75 -5.61 13.06 -3.50
C ASP A 75 -5.04 12.88 -2.08
N SER A 76 -5.13 11.67 -1.50
CA SER A 76 -4.64 11.41 -0.15
C SER A 76 -3.15 11.07 -0.06
N ASN A 77 -2.63 10.30 -1.02
CA ASN A 77 -1.28 9.72 -0.93
C ASN A 77 -0.28 10.41 -1.87
N GLY A 78 -0.77 11.27 -2.77
CA GLY A 78 0.03 11.90 -3.82
C GLY A 78 0.55 10.92 -4.87
N ILE A 79 0.13 9.65 -4.80
CA ILE A 79 0.51 8.62 -5.78
C ILE A 79 -0.48 8.71 -6.94
N ASN A 80 0.04 8.91 -8.15
CA ASN A 80 -0.82 9.04 -9.32
C ASN A 80 -1.71 7.79 -9.50
N ALA A 81 -2.99 7.99 -9.84
CA ALA A 81 -3.94 6.89 -10.02
C ALA A 81 -3.45 5.84 -11.02
N TRP A 82 -2.72 6.24 -12.07
CA TRP A 82 -2.14 5.28 -13.02
C TRP A 82 -1.10 4.37 -12.37
N ALA A 83 -0.24 4.92 -11.51
CA ALA A 83 0.76 4.14 -10.78
C ALA A 83 0.11 3.13 -9.83
N LEU A 84 -1.06 3.45 -9.25
CA LEU A 84 -1.84 2.51 -8.47
C LEU A 84 -2.42 1.38 -9.33
N ILE A 85 -2.77 1.64 -10.59
CA ILE A 85 -3.38 0.65 -11.48
C ILE A 85 -2.32 -0.27 -12.12
N ASP A 86 -1.21 0.31 -12.60
CA ASP A 86 -0.20 -0.37 -13.41
C ASP A 86 1.20 -0.30 -12.79
N PHE A 87 1.29 -0.71 -11.52
CA PHE A 87 2.54 -0.67 -10.78
C PHE A 87 3.53 -1.73 -11.26
N HIS A 88 4.74 -1.29 -11.61
CA HIS A 88 5.87 -2.16 -11.92
C HIS A 88 7.04 -1.90 -10.97
N PRO A 89 7.41 -2.87 -10.12
CA PRO A 89 8.58 -2.73 -9.26
C PRO A 89 9.87 -2.67 -10.09
N GLY A 90 10.81 -1.83 -9.66
CA GLY A 90 12.09 -1.62 -10.36
C GLY A 90 12.53 -0.16 -10.37
N THR A 91 13.64 0.14 -11.07
CA THR A 91 14.28 1.47 -11.10
C THR A 91 13.67 2.45 -12.10
N ARG A 92 12.72 2.01 -12.92
CA ARG A 92 11.95 2.92 -13.78
C ARG A 92 11.18 3.91 -12.90
N ASP A 93 11.20 5.19 -13.29
CA ASP A 93 10.53 6.27 -12.57
C ASP A 93 11.00 6.40 -11.11
N ALA A 94 12.29 6.12 -10.86
CA ALA A 94 12.89 6.08 -9.52
C ALA A 94 12.70 7.39 -8.73
N GLN A 95 12.78 8.55 -9.38
CA GLN A 95 12.59 9.83 -8.70
C GLN A 95 11.17 9.98 -8.16
N GLU A 96 10.16 9.60 -8.95
CA GLU A 96 8.76 9.64 -8.55
C GLU A 96 8.49 8.65 -7.42
N LYS A 97 9.00 7.42 -7.55
CA LYS A 97 8.94 6.39 -6.51
C LYS A 97 9.60 6.81 -5.20
N LEU A 98 10.77 7.46 -5.25
CA LEU A 98 11.42 8.02 -4.08
C LEU A 98 10.60 9.14 -3.47
N TRP A 99 9.99 9.99 -4.29
CA TRP A 99 9.10 11.05 -3.82
C TRP A 99 7.88 10.50 -3.10
N TRP A 100 7.27 9.41 -3.59
CA TRP A 100 6.20 8.72 -2.86
C TRP A 100 6.67 8.26 -1.49
N VAL A 101 7.81 7.58 -1.39
CA VAL A 101 8.33 7.10 -0.10
C VAL A 101 8.67 8.24 0.84
N SER A 102 9.28 9.32 0.35
CA SER A 102 9.70 10.47 1.17
C SER A 102 8.52 11.29 1.72
N ASN A 103 7.36 11.26 1.07
CA ASN A 103 6.17 12.01 1.51
C ASN A 103 5.31 11.26 2.53
N HIS A 104 5.57 9.99 2.80
CA HIS A 104 4.82 9.23 3.78
C HIS A 104 5.60 9.13 5.09
N ASP A 105 4.95 9.46 6.20
CA ASP A 105 5.53 9.28 7.52
C ASP A 105 5.66 7.80 7.84
N THR A 106 6.89 7.36 8.07
CA THR A 106 7.22 6.06 8.64
C THR A 106 7.78 6.29 10.04
N THR A 107 7.18 5.66 11.05
CA THR A 107 7.63 5.81 12.43
C THR A 107 8.95 5.08 12.71
N ARG A 108 9.33 4.11 11.87
CA ARG A 108 10.54 3.30 12.01
C ARG A 108 11.37 3.31 10.73
N GLU A 109 12.69 3.44 10.87
CA GLU A 109 13.63 3.43 9.73
C GLU A 109 13.57 2.11 8.94
N GLU A 110 13.27 1.00 9.61
CA GLU A 110 13.11 -0.30 8.96
C GLU A 110 11.95 -0.32 7.96
N ASP A 111 10.87 0.41 8.25
CA ASP A 111 9.69 0.45 7.40
C ASP A 111 9.99 1.19 6.09
N ILE A 112 10.84 2.23 6.11
CA ILE A 112 11.33 2.90 4.90
C ILE A 112 12.09 1.92 4.02
N ALA A 113 13.02 1.18 4.63
CA ALA A 113 13.83 0.20 3.92
C ALA A 113 12.94 -0.87 3.27
N TYR A 114 11.97 -1.43 4.01
CA TYR A 114 11.02 -2.38 3.47
C TYR A 114 10.18 -1.79 2.34
N SER A 115 9.66 -0.56 2.48
CA SER A 115 8.92 0.16 1.45
C SER A 115 9.73 0.32 0.16
N LEU A 116 11.00 0.71 0.27
CA LEU A 116 11.92 0.82 -0.86
C LEU A 116 12.17 -0.54 -1.53
N PHE A 117 12.32 -1.61 -0.75
CA PHE A 117 12.59 -2.93 -1.33
C PHE A 117 11.45 -3.42 -2.22
N GLY A 118 10.20 -3.32 -1.79
CA GLY A 118 9.07 -3.69 -2.65
C GLY A 118 8.87 -2.74 -3.82
N ILE A 119 9.11 -1.44 -3.65
CA ILE A 119 8.95 -0.46 -4.74
C ILE A 119 10.00 -0.65 -5.84
N PHE A 120 11.24 -0.94 -5.45
CA PHE A 120 12.35 -1.18 -6.36
C PHE A 120 12.52 -2.64 -6.77
N GLY A 121 11.66 -3.55 -6.28
CA GLY A 121 11.75 -4.99 -6.58
C GLY A 121 13.03 -5.64 -6.04
N ILE A 122 13.61 -5.09 -4.99
CA ILE A 122 14.81 -5.62 -4.33
C ILE A 122 14.37 -6.76 -3.43
N HIS A 123 14.93 -7.94 -3.66
CA HIS A 123 14.76 -9.06 -2.74
C HIS A 123 15.84 -9.00 -1.66
N LEU A 124 15.45 -8.83 -0.40
CA LEU A 124 16.35 -9.20 0.70
C LEU A 124 16.20 -10.70 0.94
N PRO A 125 17.27 -11.50 0.75
CA PRO A 125 17.32 -12.81 1.37
C PRO A 125 17.29 -12.59 2.89
N ILE A 126 16.20 -13.01 3.52
CA ILE A 126 16.11 -12.98 4.98
C ILE A 126 17.04 -14.08 5.50
N SER A 127 18.26 -13.70 5.87
CA SER A 127 19.16 -14.57 6.64
C SER A 127 18.63 -14.66 8.06
N TYR A 128 17.68 -15.56 8.29
CA TYR A 128 17.31 -15.97 9.65
C TYR A 128 18.45 -16.86 10.18
N GLY A 129 19.40 -16.29 10.93
CA GLY A 129 20.36 -17.12 11.66
C GLY A 129 21.75 -16.56 11.92
N GLU A 130 22.13 -15.37 11.45
CA GLU A 130 23.48 -14.86 11.74
C GLU A 130 23.51 -14.00 13.01
N LYS A 131 23.36 -14.67 14.17
CA LYS A 131 24.01 -14.36 15.45
C LYS A 131 23.54 -15.33 16.54
N ARG A 132 24.26 -16.44 16.69
CA ARG A 132 24.74 -17.01 17.97
C ARG A 132 25.49 -18.33 17.73
N GLN A 133 26.63 -18.29 17.04
CA GLN A 133 27.65 -19.34 17.19
C GLN A 133 29.03 -18.83 16.77
N ASN A 134 29.48 -17.77 17.45
CA ASN A 134 30.90 -17.46 17.61
C ASN A 134 31.21 -17.42 19.11
N THR A 135 31.15 -18.60 19.74
CA THR A 135 31.91 -18.96 20.95
C THR A 135 32.12 -20.48 20.89
N LEU A 136 33.14 -20.88 20.13
CA LEU A 136 33.75 -22.21 20.26
C LEU A 136 34.48 -22.23 21.61
N GLY A 137 34.19 -23.24 22.42
CA GLY A 137 35.09 -23.69 23.48
C GLY A 137 36.25 -24.51 22.91
#